data_AF-A0A3N1PXM2-F1
#
_entry.id   AF-A0A3N1PXM2-F1
#
_cell.length_a   1.000
_cell.length_b   1.000
_cell.length_c   1.000
_cell.angle_alpha   90.00
_cell.angle_beta   90.00
_cell.angle_gamma   90.00
#
_symmetry.space_group_name_H-M   'P 1'
#
loop_
_entity.id
_entity.type
_entity.pdbx_description
1 polymer ?
#
loop_
_entity_poly.entity_id
_entity_poly.type
_entity_poly.pdbx_seq_one_letter_code
_entity_poly.pdbx_strand_id
1 'polypeptide(L)'
;MAKNSTSSTTVPDTAWLGRGRHLGPEPERDVRRNLLALKAARVIDDFLDLDPVEAARSTDLYPRDESADPGPSARRLFEARWRVADDVTVRAQLTTYEPESRRRKNEGVTWVLAAEAERAWEAGWPSPATVFWPDSEQVAWDHETVPDVRLRAANHLPKEDDELRRLLRACARQSWCIHVVVHEAMTPDALGRRPITAFLPPSLRHRVVEHRATPEQALIADFVMKRELGVGIPRGGAVVLPPTPQVFDYDAERFTVRNVFLDGTEPTELLEKIMEFASLPQPLPADAEQALTRLRQGWHLLTPDEELAHAQAMVTRYAKALEAMTASCDLYREAAESALEALAEATGGDGAPRTASPATAKEDASPWKALAKTLGRFPGSSSPRR
;
A
#
# COMPACT_ATOMS: atom_id res chain seq x y z
N MET A 1 15.24 14.78 18.40
CA MET A 1 14.97 15.40 17.08
C MET A 1 15.13 14.30 16.04
N ALA A 2 14.03 13.71 15.59
CA ALA A 2 14.05 12.67 14.56
C ALA A 2 14.07 13.34 13.19
N LYS A 3 15.07 13.01 12.37
CA LYS A 3 15.13 13.41 10.96
C LYS A 3 14.10 12.57 10.21
N ASN A 4 12.97 13.17 9.82
CA ASN A 4 12.05 12.58 8.85
C ASN A 4 12.80 12.48 7.51
N SER A 5 13.39 11.31 7.28
CA SER A 5 13.91 10.94 5.96
C SER A 5 12.67 10.56 5.15
N THR A 6 12.10 11.51 4.41
CA THR A 6 11.06 11.21 3.43
C THR A 6 11.67 10.31 2.37
N SER A 7 11.30 9.04 2.39
CA SER A 7 11.62 8.07 1.35
C SER A 7 11.24 8.65 -0.01
N SER A 8 12.18 8.69 -0.95
CA SER A 8 11.97 9.18 -2.32
C SER A 8 11.26 8.16 -3.22
N THR A 9 10.50 7.23 -2.62
CA THR A 9 9.86 6.14 -3.34
C THR A 9 8.65 6.68 -4.09
N THR A 10 8.62 6.50 -5.40
CA THR A 10 7.45 6.82 -6.23
C THR A 10 6.53 5.61 -6.33
N VAL A 11 5.24 5.87 -6.58
CA VAL A 11 4.27 4.80 -6.85
C VAL A 11 4.71 4.06 -8.14
N PRO A 12 4.88 2.73 -8.11
CA PRO A 12 5.17 1.96 -9.32
C PRO A 12 4.05 2.11 -10.35
N ASP A 13 4.39 2.20 -11.63
CA ASP A 13 3.43 2.32 -12.73
C ASP A 13 2.53 1.09 -12.86
N THR A 14 2.95 -0.07 -12.37
CA THR A 14 2.17 -1.31 -12.28
C THR A 14 1.13 -1.33 -11.15
N ALA A 15 1.18 -0.36 -10.23
CA ALA A 15 0.39 -0.37 -9.01
C ALA A 15 -0.82 0.57 -9.08
N TRP A 16 -1.95 0.12 -8.53
CA TRP A 16 -3.11 0.93 -8.24
C TRP A 16 -3.36 0.92 -6.72
N LEU A 17 -3.54 2.10 -6.15
CA LEU A 17 -3.67 2.30 -4.70
C LEU A 17 -4.94 3.12 -4.42
N GLY A 18 -5.68 2.72 -3.40
CA GLY A 18 -6.89 3.41 -2.97
C GLY A 18 -7.12 3.26 -1.47
N ARG A 19 -7.75 4.26 -0.87
CA ARG A 19 -8.12 4.28 0.54
C ARG A 19 -9.45 5.01 0.71
N GLY A 20 -10.24 4.61 1.69
CA GLY A 20 -11.49 5.28 2.01
C GLY A 20 -12.14 4.72 3.27
N ARG A 21 -13.44 4.98 3.41
CA ARG A 21 -14.26 4.57 4.54
C ARG A 21 -15.59 4.00 4.10
N HIS A 22 -16.01 2.96 4.81
CA HIS A 22 -17.31 2.33 4.67
C HIS A 22 -18.20 2.71 5.86
N LEU A 23 -19.30 3.42 5.59
CA LEU A 23 -20.21 3.88 6.65
C LEU A 23 -21.30 2.85 7.00
N GLY A 24 -21.46 1.81 6.18
CA GLY A 24 -22.41 0.72 6.45
C GLY A 24 -21.95 -0.21 7.58
N PRO A 25 -22.88 -0.98 8.18
CA PRO A 25 -22.64 -1.78 9.38
C PRO A 25 -21.81 -3.05 9.14
N GLU A 26 -21.89 -3.63 7.94
CA GLU A 26 -21.27 -4.93 7.60
C GLU A 26 -20.39 -4.84 6.33
N PRO A 27 -19.31 -4.04 6.32
CA PRO A 27 -18.45 -3.87 5.14
C PRO A 27 -17.91 -5.20 4.60
N GLU A 28 -17.49 -6.10 5.48
CA GLU A 28 -16.90 -7.39 5.10
C GLU A 28 -17.93 -8.28 4.37
N ARG A 29 -19.21 -8.19 4.73
CA ARG A 29 -20.27 -8.93 4.06
C ARG A 29 -20.57 -8.38 2.68
N ASP A 30 -20.55 -7.05 2.53
CA ASP A 30 -20.75 -6.41 1.23
C ASP A 30 -19.64 -6.80 0.25
N VAL A 31 -18.37 -6.83 0.70
CA VAL A 31 -17.23 -7.31 -0.09
C VAL A 31 -17.40 -8.76 -0.49
N ARG A 32 -17.67 -9.65 0.49
CA ARG A 32 -17.82 -11.09 0.23
C ARG A 32 -18.94 -11.37 -0.78
N ARG A 33 -20.07 -10.68 -0.66
CA ARG A 33 -21.18 -10.82 -1.60
C ARG A 33 -20.77 -10.39 -3.02
N ASN A 34 -20.05 -9.28 -3.15
CA ASN A 34 -19.59 -8.79 -4.45
C ASN A 34 -18.59 -9.77 -5.09
N LEU A 35 -17.57 -10.22 -4.34
CA LEU A 35 -16.57 -11.17 -4.84
C LEU A 35 -17.19 -12.51 -5.25
N LEU A 36 -18.14 -13.04 -4.47
CA LEU A 36 -18.87 -14.25 -4.83
C LEU A 36 -19.64 -14.08 -6.14
N ALA A 37 -20.31 -12.93 -6.33
CA ALA A 37 -21.05 -12.64 -7.56
C ALA A 37 -20.10 -12.52 -8.76
N LEU A 38 -18.97 -11.83 -8.60
CA LEU A 38 -17.96 -11.68 -9.66
C LEU A 38 -17.29 -13.01 -10.02
N LYS A 39 -17.02 -13.88 -9.03
CA LYS A 39 -16.49 -15.23 -9.27
C LYS A 39 -17.50 -16.09 -10.03
N ALA A 40 -18.77 -16.03 -9.63
CA ALA A 40 -19.85 -16.74 -10.32
C ALA A 40 -20.03 -16.25 -11.78
N ALA A 41 -19.84 -14.95 -12.01
CA ALA A 41 -19.85 -14.34 -13.33
C ALA A 41 -18.54 -14.53 -14.13
N ARG A 42 -17.53 -15.19 -13.55
CA ARG A 42 -16.19 -15.39 -14.13
C ARG A 42 -15.46 -14.08 -14.49
N VAL A 43 -15.76 -13.01 -13.78
CA VAL A 43 -15.06 -11.71 -13.91
C VAL A 43 -13.73 -11.75 -13.15
N ILE A 44 -13.68 -12.47 -12.03
CA ILE A 44 -12.45 -12.75 -11.29
C ILE A 44 -12.12 -14.25 -11.36
N ASP A 45 -10.85 -14.58 -11.31
CA ASP A 45 -10.38 -15.97 -11.33
C ASP A 45 -10.67 -16.62 -9.98
N ASP A 46 -10.23 -15.98 -8.89
CA ASP A 46 -10.46 -16.45 -7.53
C ASP A 46 -10.30 -15.31 -6.51
N PHE A 47 -10.75 -15.56 -5.28
CA PHE A 47 -10.56 -14.69 -4.13
C PHE A 47 -10.39 -15.49 -2.82
N LEU A 48 -9.74 -14.89 -1.84
CA LEU A 48 -9.64 -15.37 -0.47
C LEU A 48 -10.20 -14.34 0.51
N ASP A 49 -10.80 -14.83 1.59
CA ASP A 49 -11.26 -14.05 2.75
C ASP A 49 -10.50 -14.58 3.97
N LEU A 50 -9.64 -13.75 4.53
CA LEU A 50 -8.67 -14.11 5.55
C LEU A 50 -8.93 -13.35 6.84
N ASP A 51 -8.89 -14.06 7.96
CA ASP A 51 -8.74 -13.42 9.27
C ASP A 51 -7.31 -12.82 9.39
N PRO A 52 -7.10 -11.66 10.05
CA PRO A 52 -5.78 -11.09 10.25
C PRO A 52 -4.75 -12.07 10.81
N VAL A 53 -5.17 -12.99 11.70
CA VAL A 53 -4.28 -14.02 12.26
C VAL A 53 -3.84 -15.03 11.20
N GLU A 54 -4.74 -15.39 10.28
CA GLU A 54 -4.41 -16.27 9.15
C GLU A 54 -3.49 -15.55 8.16
N ALA A 55 -3.77 -14.28 7.86
CA ALA A 55 -2.96 -13.48 6.95
C ALA A 55 -1.53 -13.22 7.45
N ALA A 56 -1.36 -13.12 8.77
CA ALA A 56 -0.06 -12.97 9.43
C ALA A 56 0.68 -14.30 9.63
N ARG A 57 0.03 -15.45 9.36
CA ARG A 57 0.62 -16.77 9.65
C ARG A 57 1.78 -17.05 8.71
N SER A 58 2.99 -16.97 9.24
CA SER A 58 4.19 -17.48 8.58
C SER A 58 4.18 -19.02 8.59
N THR A 59 4.45 -19.64 7.45
CA THR A 59 4.60 -21.10 7.31
C THR A 59 5.95 -21.41 6.70
N ASP A 60 6.46 -22.64 6.87
CA ASP A 60 7.73 -23.02 6.25
C ASP A 60 7.68 -22.88 4.73
N LEU A 61 6.52 -23.17 4.12
CA LEU A 61 6.27 -23.00 2.70
C LEU A 61 6.14 -21.54 2.28
N TYR A 62 5.73 -20.64 3.18
CA TYR A 62 5.53 -19.22 2.89
C TYR A 62 6.03 -18.39 4.08
N PRO A 63 7.36 -18.18 4.19
CA PRO A 63 7.93 -17.40 5.26
C PRO A 63 7.53 -15.93 5.07
N ARG A 64 6.85 -15.38 6.08
CA ARG A 64 6.39 -13.99 6.11
C ARG A 64 7.19 -13.19 7.13
N ASP A 65 7.55 -11.98 6.73
CA ASP A 65 8.18 -10.99 7.61
C ASP A 65 7.10 -10.17 8.34
N GLU A 66 7.46 -9.55 9.45
CA GLU A 66 6.62 -8.62 10.22
C GLU A 66 6.14 -7.46 9.33
N SER A 67 6.89 -7.09 8.29
CA SER A 67 6.47 -6.10 7.29
C SER A 67 5.28 -6.53 6.44
N ALA A 68 4.91 -7.81 6.41
CA ALA A 68 3.69 -8.28 5.74
C ALA A 68 2.49 -8.36 6.69
N ASP A 69 2.65 -8.03 7.98
CA ASP A 69 1.56 -8.08 8.95
C ASP A 69 0.53 -6.96 8.64
N PRO A 70 -0.78 -7.28 8.62
CA PRO A 70 -1.83 -6.28 8.52
C PRO A 70 -1.94 -5.34 9.73
N GLY A 71 -1.36 -5.72 10.87
CA GLY A 71 -1.32 -4.95 12.09
C GLY A 71 -2.54 -5.21 12.99
N PRO A 72 -2.47 -4.79 14.26
CA PRO A 72 -3.45 -5.16 15.29
C PRO A 72 -4.83 -4.51 15.13
N SER A 73 -4.94 -3.45 14.31
CA SER A 73 -6.21 -2.78 14.01
C SER A 73 -6.91 -3.36 12.78
N ALA A 74 -6.29 -4.29 12.06
CA ALA A 74 -6.91 -4.94 10.92
C ALA A 74 -8.08 -5.82 11.37
N ARG A 75 -9.17 -5.76 10.61
CA ARG A 75 -10.39 -6.54 10.85
C ARG A 75 -10.48 -7.74 9.94
N ARG A 76 -10.34 -7.54 8.63
CA ARG A 76 -10.36 -8.59 7.61
C ARG A 76 -9.48 -8.23 6.43
N LEU A 77 -8.99 -9.26 5.75
CA LEU A 77 -8.28 -9.14 4.48
C LEU A 77 -9.01 -9.92 3.40
N PHE A 78 -9.09 -9.33 2.23
CA PHE A 78 -9.58 -9.99 1.03
C PHE A 78 -8.52 -9.91 -0.04
N GLU A 79 -8.20 -11.03 -0.66
CA GLU A 79 -7.32 -11.10 -1.83
C GLU A 79 -8.15 -11.50 -3.04
N ALA A 80 -7.91 -10.89 -4.18
CA ALA A 80 -8.58 -11.23 -5.43
C ALA A 80 -7.60 -11.21 -6.59
N ARG A 81 -7.72 -12.20 -7.48
CA ARG A 81 -6.99 -12.26 -8.75
C ARG A 81 -7.96 -12.25 -9.91
N TRP A 82 -7.62 -11.51 -10.95
CA TRP A 82 -8.35 -11.51 -12.21
C TRP A 82 -7.43 -11.20 -13.39
N ARG A 83 -7.95 -11.36 -14.61
CA ARG A 83 -7.27 -10.96 -15.84
C ARG A 83 -7.90 -9.72 -16.45
N VAL A 84 -7.08 -8.85 -17.00
CA VAL A 84 -7.48 -7.69 -17.81
C VAL A 84 -6.79 -7.74 -19.16
N ALA A 85 -7.42 -7.15 -20.18
CA ALA A 85 -6.92 -7.18 -21.57
C ALA A 85 -6.54 -8.60 -22.04
N ASP A 86 -7.34 -9.58 -21.64
CA ASP A 86 -7.24 -11.03 -21.91
C ASP A 86 -6.01 -11.78 -21.33
N ASP A 87 -4.88 -11.11 -21.07
CA ASP A 87 -3.63 -11.78 -20.69
C ASP A 87 -2.96 -11.25 -19.41
N VAL A 88 -3.28 -10.05 -18.94
CA VAL A 88 -2.58 -9.45 -17.79
C VAL A 88 -3.20 -9.91 -16.49
N THR A 89 -2.40 -10.57 -15.65
CA THR A 89 -2.85 -10.88 -14.30
C THR A 89 -2.78 -9.65 -13.41
N VAL A 90 -3.86 -9.39 -12.69
CA VAL A 90 -3.91 -8.41 -11.61
C VAL A 90 -4.12 -9.14 -10.29
N ARG A 91 -3.31 -8.77 -9.30
CA ARG A 91 -3.45 -9.21 -7.92
C ARG A 91 -3.84 -8.01 -7.08
N ALA A 92 -4.82 -8.15 -6.22
CA ALA A 92 -5.20 -7.07 -5.32
C ALA A 92 -5.59 -7.58 -3.95
N GLN A 93 -5.34 -6.73 -2.97
CA GLN A 93 -5.61 -6.98 -1.58
C GLN A 93 -6.34 -5.78 -0.97
N LEU A 94 -7.52 -6.03 -0.44
CA LEU A 94 -8.28 -5.10 0.39
C LEU A 94 -8.07 -5.46 1.86
N THR A 95 -7.70 -4.49 2.68
CA THR A 95 -7.68 -4.62 4.15
C THR A 95 -8.68 -3.64 4.76
N THR A 96 -9.54 -4.13 5.66
CA THR A 96 -10.41 -3.29 6.49
C THR A 96 -9.81 -3.10 7.87
N TYR A 97 -10.00 -1.92 8.46
CA TYR A 97 -9.42 -1.50 9.73
C TYR A 97 -10.48 -0.99 10.69
N GLU A 98 -10.29 -1.25 11.98
CA GLU A 98 -11.11 -0.63 13.01
C GLU A 98 -10.96 0.90 12.98
N PRO A 99 -12.03 1.66 13.28
CA PRO A 99 -11.95 3.11 13.37
C PRO A 99 -10.96 3.53 14.46
N GLU A 100 -10.14 4.53 14.14
CA GLU A 100 -9.10 5.05 15.05
C GLU A 100 -9.69 5.60 16.35
N SER A 101 -10.93 6.12 16.34
CA SER A 101 -11.61 6.59 17.55
C SER A 101 -12.97 5.94 17.76
N ARG A 102 -13.05 5.02 18.74
CA ARG A 102 -14.32 4.45 19.21
C ARG A 102 -15.31 5.50 19.79
N ARG A 103 -14.88 6.75 19.96
CA ARG A 103 -15.67 7.83 20.58
C ARG A 103 -16.59 8.53 19.59
N ARG A 104 -16.31 8.49 18.28
CA ARG A 104 -17.19 9.08 17.26
C ARG A 104 -18.05 7.98 16.63
N LYS A 105 -19.33 7.97 16.99
CA LYS A 105 -20.33 6.94 16.65
C LYS A 105 -20.61 6.77 15.13
N ASN A 106 -19.90 7.50 14.27
CA ASN A 106 -20.11 7.59 12.82
C ASN A 106 -18.82 7.50 12.00
N GLU A 107 -17.69 7.07 12.57
CA GLU A 107 -16.40 7.07 11.86
C GLU A 107 -16.27 6.04 10.73
N GLY A 108 -17.19 5.07 10.64
CA GLY A 108 -17.15 4.01 9.63
C GLY A 108 -15.92 3.10 9.77
N VAL A 109 -15.82 2.12 8.88
CA VAL A 109 -14.66 1.21 8.79
C VAL A 109 -13.74 1.72 7.71
N THR A 110 -12.48 2.00 8.05
CA THR A 110 -11.48 2.42 7.07
C THR A 110 -11.08 1.22 6.23
N TRP A 111 -10.90 1.42 4.93
CA TRP A 111 -10.39 0.39 4.03
C TRP A 111 -9.20 0.92 3.23
N VAL A 112 -8.25 0.02 2.97
CA VAL A 112 -7.07 0.26 2.14
C VAL A 112 -7.00 -0.84 1.09
N LEU A 113 -6.77 -0.45 -0.15
CA LEU A 113 -6.71 -1.33 -1.29
C LEU A 113 -5.42 -1.10 -2.06
N ALA A 114 -4.63 -2.16 -2.22
CA ALA A 114 -3.49 -2.20 -3.11
C ALA A 114 -3.75 -3.23 -4.20
N ALA A 115 -3.48 -2.86 -5.45
CA ALA A 115 -3.50 -3.75 -6.59
C ALA A 115 -2.21 -3.59 -7.40
N GLU A 116 -1.73 -4.68 -7.97
CA GLU A 116 -0.53 -4.71 -8.80
C GLU A 116 -0.77 -5.61 -10.00
N ALA A 117 -0.47 -5.08 -11.17
CA ALA A 117 -0.54 -5.79 -12.44
C ALA A 117 0.86 -6.24 -12.88
N GLU A 118 0.91 -7.18 -13.82
CA GLU A 118 2.17 -7.65 -14.42
C GLU A 118 2.81 -6.63 -15.37
N ARG A 119 2.03 -5.64 -15.84
CA ARG A 119 2.48 -4.53 -16.70
C ARG A 119 2.00 -3.18 -16.17
N ALA A 120 2.51 -2.09 -16.76
CA ALA A 120 2.09 -0.74 -16.43
C ALA A 120 0.55 -0.61 -16.47
N TRP A 121 -0.01 0.04 -15.46
CA TRP A 121 -1.44 0.12 -15.25
C TRP A 121 -2.09 1.03 -16.28
N GLU A 122 -3.09 0.52 -16.99
CA GLU A 122 -3.81 1.30 -18.00
C GLU A 122 -5.06 1.97 -17.40
N ALA A 123 -5.30 3.24 -17.78
CA ALA A 123 -6.43 4.02 -17.28
C ALA A 123 -7.80 3.39 -17.62
N GLY A 124 -7.87 2.70 -18.76
CA GLY A 124 -9.10 2.06 -19.25
C GLY A 124 -9.51 0.80 -18.50
N TRP A 125 -8.63 0.19 -17.70
CA TRP A 125 -8.95 -1.02 -16.97
C TRP A 125 -9.95 -0.78 -15.85
N PRO A 126 -10.76 -1.81 -15.49
CA PRO A 126 -11.68 -1.72 -14.36
C PRO A 126 -10.98 -1.26 -13.08
N SER A 127 -11.68 -0.45 -12.29
CA SER A 127 -11.17 -0.02 -10.97
C SER A 127 -11.09 -1.22 -10.04
N PRO A 128 -9.93 -1.47 -9.37
CA PRO A 128 -9.85 -2.47 -8.32
C PRO A 128 -10.90 -2.25 -7.23
N ALA A 129 -11.25 -0.99 -6.93
CA ALA A 129 -12.28 -0.70 -5.94
C ALA A 129 -13.64 -1.32 -6.29
N THR A 130 -14.02 -1.39 -7.56
CA THR A 130 -15.30 -2.01 -7.99
C THR A 130 -15.24 -3.54 -8.06
N VAL A 131 -14.05 -4.13 -7.96
CA VAL A 131 -13.88 -5.58 -7.79
C VAL A 131 -14.24 -5.98 -6.36
N PHE A 132 -13.83 -5.19 -5.37
CA PHE A 132 -14.15 -5.49 -3.96
C PHE A 132 -15.49 -4.91 -3.52
N TRP A 133 -15.78 -3.67 -3.88
CA TRP A 133 -17.00 -2.98 -3.48
C TRP A 133 -18.03 -2.96 -4.60
N PRO A 134 -19.33 -3.11 -4.29
CA PRO A 134 -20.36 -3.06 -5.31
C PRO A 134 -20.44 -1.66 -5.93
N ASP A 135 -20.50 -1.59 -7.26
CA ASP A 135 -20.69 -0.34 -8.02
C ASP A 135 -22.15 0.13 -7.96
N SER A 136 -22.65 0.38 -6.74
CA SER A 136 -24.02 0.86 -6.49
C SER A 136 -23.98 2.01 -5.49
N GLU A 137 -25.04 2.84 -5.47
CA GLU A 137 -25.20 3.89 -4.47
C GLU A 137 -25.85 3.38 -3.17
N GLN A 138 -26.29 2.12 -3.15
CA GLN A 138 -26.94 1.51 -1.99
C GLN A 138 -25.96 1.22 -0.86
N VAL A 139 -24.66 1.13 -1.17
CA VAL A 139 -23.59 0.84 -0.22
C VAL A 139 -22.67 2.05 -0.12
N ALA A 140 -22.65 2.68 1.05
CA ALA A 140 -21.88 3.90 1.33
C ALA A 140 -20.40 3.59 1.64
N TRP A 141 -19.71 2.93 0.71
CA TRP A 141 -18.29 2.60 0.79
C TRP A 141 -17.38 3.69 0.22
N ASP A 142 -17.95 4.63 -0.54
CA ASP A 142 -17.27 5.61 -1.36
C ASP A 142 -16.89 6.88 -0.59
N HIS A 143 -16.76 6.82 0.73
CA HIS A 143 -16.32 7.97 1.52
C HIS A 143 -14.79 8.03 1.56
N GLU A 144 -14.24 9.22 1.49
CA GLU A 144 -12.81 9.46 1.69
C GLU A 144 -12.53 9.53 3.22
N THR A 145 -11.26 9.46 3.63
CA THR A 145 -10.82 9.60 5.03
C THR A 145 -11.07 11.00 5.61
N VAL A 146 -10.99 12.04 4.77
CA VAL A 146 -11.43 13.41 5.04
C VAL A 146 -12.95 13.40 5.26
N PRO A 147 -13.43 13.98 6.39
CA PRO A 147 -14.85 14.06 6.71
C PRO A 147 -15.69 14.65 5.57
N ASP A 148 -16.89 14.08 5.38
CA ASP A 148 -17.93 14.56 4.45
C ASP A 148 -17.53 14.63 2.96
N VAL A 149 -16.40 14.00 2.59
CA VAL A 149 -15.95 13.86 1.21
C VAL A 149 -16.28 12.47 0.67
N ARG A 150 -16.77 12.41 -0.56
CA ARG A 150 -17.09 11.18 -1.29
C ARG A 150 -16.33 11.10 -2.62
N LEU A 151 -15.86 9.90 -2.96
CA LEU A 151 -15.08 9.61 -4.16
C LEU A 151 -15.91 9.66 -5.44
N ARG A 152 -17.20 9.31 -5.39
CA ARG A 152 -18.07 9.17 -6.58
C ARG A 152 -19.10 10.30 -6.72
N ALA A 153 -19.00 11.35 -5.91
CA ALA A 153 -19.96 12.45 -5.88
C ALA A 153 -19.29 13.81 -6.06
N ALA A 154 -20.11 14.81 -6.41
CA ALA A 154 -19.72 16.21 -6.45
C ALA A 154 -19.80 16.80 -5.03
N ASN A 155 -18.65 17.02 -4.39
CA ASN A 155 -18.57 17.51 -3.01
C ASN A 155 -18.61 19.03 -2.98
N HIS A 156 -19.65 19.64 -2.42
CA HIS A 156 -19.68 21.10 -2.33
C HIS A 156 -18.70 21.59 -1.25
N LEU A 157 -17.97 22.65 -1.56
CA LEU A 157 -17.07 23.25 -0.59
C LEU A 157 -17.84 23.79 0.63
N PRO A 158 -17.23 23.80 1.84
CA PRO A 158 -17.82 24.45 3.00
C PRO A 158 -18.03 25.95 2.78
N LYS A 159 -19.05 26.53 3.42
CA LYS A 159 -19.30 27.99 3.40
C LYS A 159 -18.38 28.75 4.35
N GLU A 160 -18.00 28.13 5.45
CA GLU A 160 -17.18 28.75 6.50
C GLU A 160 -15.68 28.70 6.12
N ASP A 161 -15.00 29.85 6.18
CA ASP A 161 -13.58 30.00 5.85
C ASP A 161 -12.67 28.99 6.58
N ASP A 162 -12.90 28.79 7.87
CA ASP A 162 -12.06 27.93 8.70
C ASP A 162 -12.28 26.45 8.43
N GLU A 163 -13.49 26.06 8.00
CA GLU A 163 -13.78 24.70 7.56
C GLU A 163 -13.17 24.44 6.18
N LEU A 164 -13.30 25.40 5.26
CA LEU A 164 -12.69 25.32 3.94
C LEU A 164 -11.15 25.21 4.01
N ARG A 165 -10.50 26.03 4.84
CA ARG A 165 -9.05 25.94 5.08
C ARG A 165 -8.65 24.58 5.65
N ARG A 166 -9.44 24.03 6.58
CA ARG A 166 -9.18 22.71 7.16
C ARG A 166 -9.34 21.61 6.12
N LEU A 167 -10.39 21.67 5.30
CA LEU A 167 -10.65 20.73 4.22
C LEU A 167 -9.50 20.71 3.21
N LEU A 168 -9.13 21.87 2.65
CA LEU A 168 -8.09 21.97 1.63
C LEU A 168 -6.72 21.48 2.14
N ARG A 169 -6.37 21.82 3.39
CA ARG A 169 -5.14 21.30 4.00
C ARG A 169 -5.16 19.79 4.21
N ALA A 170 -6.31 19.21 4.56
CA ALA A 170 -6.45 17.77 4.72
C ALA A 170 -6.33 17.06 3.36
N CYS A 171 -7.04 17.54 2.34
CA CYS A 171 -6.96 17.04 0.97
C CYS A 171 -5.54 17.10 0.39
N ALA A 172 -4.79 18.19 0.63
CA ALA A 172 -3.45 18.32 0.08
C ALA A 172 -2.39 17.45 0.81
N ARG A 173 -2.54 17.22 2.13
CA ARG A 173 -1.51 16.55 2.95
C ARG A 173 -1.64 15.04 3.08
N GLN A 174 -2.87 14.51 3.05
CA GLN A 174 -3.14 13.13 3.47
C GLN A 174 -3.79 12.28 2.37
N SER A 175 -3.88 12.81 1.14
CA SER A 175 -4.70 12.17 0.14
C SER A 175 -3.93 11.24 -0.78
N TRP A 176 -4.45 10.03 -0.92
CA TRP A 176 -4.10 9.10 -2.00
C TRP A 176 -4.85 9.42 -3.30
N CYS A 177 -5.74 10.43 -3.25
CA CYS A 177 -6.59 10.85 -4.34
C CYS A 177 -6.11 12.16 -4.97
N ILE A 178 -6.43 12.32 -6.24
CA ILE A 178 -6.29 13.56 -7.00
C ILE A 178 -7.52 14.41 -6.70
N HIS A 179 -7.33 15.56 -6.06
CA HIS A 179 -8.42 16.48 -5.78
C HIS A 179 -8.57 17.50 -6.90
N VAL A 180 -9.79 17.73 -7.35
CA VAL A 180 -10.12 18.69 -8.40
C VAL A 180 -11.16 19.65 -7.85
N VAL A 181 -10.96 20.95 -8.00
CA VAL A 181 -11.95 21.97 -7.62
C VAL A 181 -12.51 22.57 -8.90
N VAL A 182 -13.83 22.52 -9.05
CA VAL A 182 -14.57 23.06 -10.18
C VAL A 182 -15.48 24.19 -9.71
N HIS A 183 -15.44 25.31 -10.39
CA HIS A 183 -16.32 26.45 -10.13
C HIS A 183 -17.58 26.34 -10.97
N GLU A 184 -18.72 26.26 -10.28
CA GLU A 184 -20.04 26.39 -10.87
C GLU A 184 -20.31 27.87 -11.22
N ALA A 185 -20.03 28.31 -12.45
CA ALA A 185 -20.24 29.70 -12.85
C ALA A 185 -21.69 30.19 -12.65
N MET A 186 -22.62 29.23 -12.75
CA MET A 186 -24.06 29.33 -12.53
C MET A 186 -24.52 28.03 -11.89
N THR A 187 -25.68 28.04 -11.23
CA THR A 187 -26.29 26.81 -10.68
C THR A 187 -26.50 25.78 -11.79
N PRO A 188 -25.86 24.60 -11.72
CA PRO A 188 -25.98 23.59 -12.76
C PRO A 188 -27.38 22.97 -12.78
N ASP A 189 -27.81 22.60 -13.99
CA ASP A 189 -29.04 21.84 -14.21
C ASP A 189 -28.85 20.37 -13.78
N ALA A 190 -29.85 19.52 -14.03
CA ALA A 190 -29.79 18.11 -13.63
C ALA A 190 -28.61 17.36 -14.27
N LEU A 191 -28.23 17.72 -15.50
CA LEU A 191 -27.13 17.10 -16.23
C LEU A 191 -25.77 17.63 -15.72
N GLY A 192 -25.69 18.93 -15.43
CA GLY A 192 -24.52 19.57 -14.84
C GLY A 192 -24.21 19.18 -13.40
N ARG A 193 -25.21 18.65 -12.68
CA ARG A 193 -25.02 18.07 -11.33
C ARG A 193 -24.35 16.70 -11.36
N ARG A 194 -24.24 16.08 -12.54
CA ARG A 194 -23.51 14.82 -12.68
C ARG A 194 -22.03 15.05 -12.33
N PRO A 195 -21.42 14.17 -11.52
CA PRO A 195 -20.02 14.32 -11.17
C PRO A 195 -19.10 14.00 -12.37
N ILE A 196 -17.92 14.63 -12.40
CA ILE A 196 -16.92 14.38 -13.47
C ILE A 196 -16.43 12.93 -13.48
N THR A 197 -16.53 12.24 -12.34
CA THR A 197 -16.15 10.84 -12.19
C THR A 197 -16.89 9.91 -13.13
N ALA A 198 -18.07 10.31 -13.61
CA ALA A 198 -18.82 9.55 -14.60
C ALA A 198 -18.19 9.55 -16.00
N PHE A 199 -17.35 10.54 -16.31
CA PHE A 199 -16.62 10.64 -17.58
C PHE A 199 -15.17 10.13 -17.48
N LEU A 200 -14.67 9.91 -16.27
CA LEU A 200 -13.30 9.42 -16.09
C LEU A 200 -13.13 7.97 -16.55
N PRO A 201 -11.92 7.62 -17.03
CA PRO A 201 -11.52 6.24 -17.22
C PRO A 201 -11.74 5.41 -15.94
N PRO A 202 -12.16 4.14 -16.04
CA PRO A 202 -12.65 3.40 -14.88
C PRO A 202 -11.66 3.35 -13.71
N SER A 203 -10.36 3.19 -13.96
CA SER A 203 -9.36 3.13 -12.88
C SER A 203 -9.15 4.46 -12.14
N LEU A 204 -9.53 5.59 -12.72
CA LEU A 204 -9.43 6.91 -12.09
C LEU A 204 -10.69 7.31 -11.32
N ARG A 205 -11.83 6.65 -11.54
CA ARG A 205 -13.13 7.00 -10.91
C ARG A 205 -13.11 6.99 -9.39
N HIS A 206 -12.21 6.22 -8.78
CA HIS A 206 -12.09 6.07 -7.33
C HIS A 206 -10.76 6.62 -6.80
N ARG A 207 -10.04 7.37 -7.64
CA ARG A 207 -8.82 8.09 -7.29
C ARG A 207 -8.99 9.60 -7.47
N VAL A 208 -10.04 10.06 -8.13
CA VAL A 208 -10.30 11.49 -8.33
C VAL A 208 -11.48 11.92 -7.45
N VAL A 209 -11.27 13.00 -6.70
CA VAL A 209 -12.30 13.60 -5.85
C VAL A 209 -12.64 14.97 -6.42
N GLU A 210 -13.91 15.14 -6.74
CA GLU A 210 -14.45 16.39 -7.22
C GLU A 210 -14.99 17.27 -6.09
N HIS A 211 -14.55 18.52 -6.08
CA HIS A 211 -15.06 19.58 -5.22
C HIS A 211 -15.74 20.65 -6.07
N ARG A 212 -16.92 21.12 -5.64
CA ARG A 212 -17.71 22.16 -6.29
C ARG A 212 -17.68 23.44 -5.48
N ALA A 213 -17.23 24.53 -6.11
CA ALA A 213 -17.37 25.88 -5.59
C ALA A 213 -18.61 26.53 -6.23
N THR A 214 -19.63 26.79 -5.43
CA THR A 214 -20.81 27.56 -5.88
C THR A 214 -20.42 29.01 -6.22
N PRO A 215 -21.24 29.77 -6.97
CA PRO A 215 -20.94 31.17 -7.30
C PRO A 215 -20.64 32.05 -6.07
N GLU A 216 -21.37 31.83 -4.97
CA GLU A 216 -21.20 32.57 -3.72
C GLU A 216 -19.87 32.25 -3.02
N GLN A 217 -19.40 31.01 -3.17
CA GLN A 217 -18.19 30.51 -2.51
C GLN A 217 -16.92 30.75 -3.31
N ALA A 218 -17.01 30.93 -4.63
CA ALA A 218 -15.87 30.95 -5.52
C ALA A 218 -14.81 31.99 -5.15
N LEU A 219 -15.22 33.19 -4.70
CA LEU A 219 -14.29 34.24 -4.29
C LEU A 219 -13.52 33.87 -3.01
N ILE A 220 -14.23 33.30 -2.02
CA ILE A 220 -13.64 32.85 -0.76
C ILE A 220 -12.71 31.66 -1.03
N ALA A 221 -13.16 30.70 -1.84
CA ALA A 221 -12.38 29.55 -2.24
C ALA A 221 -11.10 29.94 -2.99
N ASP A 222 -11.18 30.83 -3.98
CA ASP A 222 -10.01 31.34 -4.70
C ASP A 222 -9.00 32.01 -3.77
N PHE A 223 -9.48 32.85 -2.84
CA PHE A 223 -8.61 33.49 -1.84
C PHE A 223 -7.92 32.46 -0.94
N VAL A 224 -8.66 31.49 -0.41
CA VAL A 224 -8.12 30.46 0.48
C VAL A 224 -7.14 29.55 -0.27
N MET A 225 -7.46 29.13 -1.48
CA MET A 225 -6.61 28.27 -2.30
C MET A 225 -5.29 28.95 -2.65
N LYS A 226 -5.31 30.24 -3.02
CA LYS A 226 -4.10 31.03 -3.27
C LYS A 226 -3.22 31.13 -2.04
N ARG A 227 -3.83 31.31 -0.86
CA ARG A 227 -3.12 31.45 0.40
C ARG A 227 -2.53 30.14 0.92
N GLU A 228 -3.28 29.05 0.86
CA GLU A 228 -2.88 27.77 1.47
C GLU A 228 -2.10 26.87 0.51
N LEU A 229 -2.39 26.93 -0.79
CA LEU A 229 -1.86 26.02 -1.81
C LEU A 229 -1.15 26.74 -2.97
N GLY A 230 -1.19 28.08 -3.03
CA GLY A 230 -0.56 28.85 -4.10
C GLY A 230 -1.27 28.77 -5.45
N VAL A 231 -2.48 28.21 -5.51
CA VAL A 231 -3.26 28.03 -6.75
C VAL A 231 -4.58 28.79 -6.70
N GLY A 232 -5.03 29.31 -7.84
CA GLY A 232 -6.32 29.99 -7.97
C GLY A 232 -7.32 29.19 -8.78
N ILE A 233 -8.61 29.46 -8.59
CA ILE A 233 -9.68 28.87 -9.38
C ILE A 233 -10.29 29.90 -10.33
N PRO A 234 -10.21 29.71 -11.67
CA PRO A 234 -10.80 30.64 -12.62
C PRO A 234 -12.34 30.62 -12.55
N ARG A 235 -12.96 31.73 -12.96
CA ARG A 235 -14.42 31.83 -12.99
C ARG A 235 -15.01 30.84 -13.99
N GLY A 236 -15.80 29.88 -13.52
CA GLY A 236 -16.39 28.85 -14.37
C GLY A 236 -15.41 27.81 -14.90
N GLY A 237 -14.21 27.75 -14.33
CA GLY A 237 -13.22 26.74 -14.71
C GLY A 237 -12.92 25.77 -13.58
N ALA A 238 -11.78 25.09 -13.67
CA ALA A 238 -11.38 24.07 -12.73
C ALA A 238 -9.87 24.06 -12.51
N VAL A 239 -9.43 23.48 -11.41
CA VAL A 239 -8.02 23.30 -11.09
C VAL A 239 -7.80 21.98 -10.37
N VAL A 240 -6.75 21.25 -10.76
CA VAL A 240 -6.27 20.07 -10.02
C VAL A 240 -5.42 20.56 -8.85
N LEU A 241 -5.66 20.10 -7.64
CA LEU A 241 -4.90 20.58 -6.48
C LEU A 241 -3.50 19.95 -6.41
N PRO A 242 -2.46 20.72 -6.07
CA PRO A 242 -1.12 20.17 -5.86
C PRO A 242 -1.07 19.33 -4.57
N PRO A 243 -0.25 18.26 -4.55
CA PRO A 243 0.02 17.54 -3.30
C PRO A 243 0.92 18.39 -2.39
N THR A 244 0.82 18.18 -1.08
CA THR A 244 1.65 18.83 -0.07
C THR A 244 2.32 17.79 0.83
N PRO A 245 3.66 17.72 0.91
CA PRO A 245 4.64 18.60 0.27
C PRO A 245 4.66 18.45 -1.26
N GLN A 246 5.05 19.53 -1.94
CA GLN A 246 5.15 19.55 -3.40
C GLN A 246 6.35 18.67 -3.81
N VAL A 247 6.08 17.60 -4.57
CA VAL A 247 7.08 16.56 -4.88
C VAL A 247 7.71 16.74 -6.27
N PHE A 248 7.02 17.45 -7.14
CA PHE A 248 7.47 17.81 -8.48
C PHE A 248 7.22 19.30 -8.72
N ASP A 249 7.86 19.86 -9.75
CA ASP A 249 7.62 21.24 -10.19
C ASP A 249 6.19 21.37 -10.73
N TYR A 250 5.24 21.51 -9.81
CA TYR A 250 3.83 21.68 -10.13
C TYR A 250 3.63 23.05 -10.77
N ASP A 251 3.17 23.04 -12.02
CA ASP A 251 2.81 24.22 -12.79
C ASP A 251 1.30 24.47 -12.65
N ALA A 252 0.96 25.52 -11.90
CA ALA A 252 -0.44 25.90 -11.66
C ALA A 252 -1.18 26.24 -12.95
N GLU A 253 -0.52 26.82 -13.96
CA GLU A 253 -1.17 27.16 -15.23
C GLU A 253 -1.45 25.90 -16.04
N ARG A 254 -0.53 24.93 -16.03
CA ARG A 254 -0.68 23.64 -16.73
C ARG A 254 -1.87 22.82 -16.24
N PHE A 255 -2.19 22.87 -14.94
CA PHE A 255 -3.27 22.10 -14.31
C PHE A 255 -4.52 22.92 -13.97
N THR A 256 -4.65 24.10 -14.58
CA THR A 256 -5.83 24.96 -14.49
C THR A 256 -6.54 25.02 -15.84
N VAL A 257 -7.85 24.76 -15.84
CA VAL A 257 -8.73 24.89 -16.99
C VAL A 257 -9.59 26.15 -16.81
N ARG A 258 -9.60 27.03 -17.80
CA ARG A 258 -10.27 28.34 -17.67
C ARG A 258 -11.79 28.25 -17.70
N ASN A 259 -12.33 27.37 -18.55
CA ASN A 259 -13.77 27.20 -18.75
C ASN A 259 -14.13 25.72 -18.73
N VAL A 260 -15.08 25.35 -17.88
CA VAL A 260 -15.65 24.01 -17.79
C VAL A 260 -17.15 24.14 -17.88
N PHE A 261 -17.74 23.53 -18.91
CA PHE A 261 -19.18 23.52 -19.09
C PHE A 261 -19.80 22.37 -18.30
N LEU A 262 -20.73 22.71 -17.41
CA LEU A 262 -21.48 21.76 -16.60
C LEU A 262 -22.90 21.64 -17.17
N ASP A 263 -22.98 21.17 -18.40
CA ASP A 263 -24.22 20.95 -19.16
C ASP A 263 -24.45 19.45 -19.47
N GLY A 264 -23.62 18.58 -18.89
CA GLY A 264 -23.61 17.14 -19.13
C GLY A 264 -22.77 16.70 -20.34
N THR A 265 -22.17 17.63 -21.08
CA THR A 265 -21.15 17.29 -22.06
C THR A 265 -19.87 16.84 -21.36
N GLU A 266 -19.07 16.04 -22.06
CA GLU A 266 -17.80 15.56 -21.53
C GLU A 266 -16.79 16.72 -21.46
N PRO A 267 -16.25 17.06 -20.26
CA PRO A 267 -15.31 18.16 -20.11
C PRO A 267 -13.89 17.74 -20.51
N THR A 268 -13.66 17.51 -21.82
CA THR A 268 -12.45 16.88 -22.36
C THR A 268 -11.15 17.53 -21.87
N GLU A 269 -11.05 18.87 -21.89
CA GLU A 269 -9.84 19.59 -21.43
C GLU A 269 -9.53 19.28 -19.96
N LEU A 270 -10.55 19.23 -19.10
CA LEU A 270 -10.38 18.89 -17.69
C LEU A 270 -9.94 17.43 -17.50
N LEU A 271 -10.54 16.51 -18.26
CA LEU A 271 -10.19 15.08 -18.18
C LEU A 271 -8.75 14.85 -18.65
N GLU A 272 -8.31 15.51 -19.72
CA GLU A 272 -6.92 15.46 -20.21
C GLU A 272 -5.95 15.95 -19.14
N LYS A 273 -6.25 17.04 -18.44
CA LYS A 273 -5.41 17.54 -17.33
C LYS A 273 -5.34 16.59 -16.14
N ILE A 274 -6.46 15.94 -15.81
CA ILE A 274 -6.50 14.93 -14.75
C ILE A 274 -5.66 13.71 -15.14
N MET A 275 -5.77 13.23 -16.38
CA MET A 275 -5.00 12.10 -16.89
C MET A 275 -3.51 12.41 -16.96
N GLU A 276 -3.16 13.60 -17.45
CA GLU A 276 -1.79 14.12 -17.47
C GLU A 276 -1.21 14.15 -16.05
N PHE A 277 -1.95 14.70 -15.08
CA PHE A 277 -1.54 14.72 -13.68
C PHE A 277 -1.39 13.32 -13.06
N ALA A 278 -2.32 12.41 -13.36
CA ALA A 278 -2.31 11.03 -12.88
C ALA A 278 -1.11 10.22 -13.40
N SER A 279 -0.58 10.59 -14.58
CA SER A 279 0.60 9.95 -15.18
C SER A 279 1.94 10.43 -14.58
N LEU A 280 1.94 11.50 -13.78
CA LEU A 280 3.15 11.99 -13.14
C LEU A 280 3.63 11.02 -12.04
N PRO A 281 4.95 10.91 -11.81
CA PRO A 281 5.48 10.10 -10.71
C PRO A 281 5.02 10.67 -9.36
N GLN A 282 4.00 10.04 -8.77
CA GLN A 282 3.47 10.45 -7.47
C GLN A 282 4.35 9.89 -6.35
N PRO A 283 4.58 10.64 -5.26
CA PRO A 283 5.20 10.08 -4.06
C PRO A 283 4.35 8.92 -3.54
N LEU A 284 4.99 7.90 -3.00
CA LEU A 284 4.31 6.79 -2.34
C LEU A 284 4.20 7.11 -0.83
N PRO A 285 3.00 7.39 -0.30
CA PRO A 285 2.82 7.58 1.14
C PRO A 285 3.22 6.32 1.92
N ALA A 286 3.74 6.49 3.14
CA ALA A 286 4.27 5.37 3.93
C ALA A 286 3.23 4.28 4.23
N ASP A 287 1.96 4.66 4.44
CA ASP A 287 0.86 3.71 4.61
C ASP A 287 0.54 2.96 3.31
N ALA A 288 0.72 3.59 2.16
CA ALA A 288 0.56 2.97 0.85
C ALA A 288 1.73 2.05 0.50
N GLU A 289 2.96 2.43 0.86
CA GLU A 289 4.17 1.60 0.75
C GLU A 289 4.02 0.32 1.58
N GLN A 290 3.50 0.45 2.79
CA GLN A 290 3.19 -0.68 3.66
C GLN A 290 2.14 -1.60 3.05
N ALA A 291 1.06 -1.05 2.48
CA ALA A 291 0.02 -1.83 1.81
C ALA A 291 0.54 -2.59 0.57
N LEU A 292 1.40 -1.95 -0.23
CA LEU A 292 2.02 -2.58 -1.39
C LEU A 292 3.04 -3.65 -1.01
N THR A 293 3.82 -3.40 0.04
CA THR A 293 4.75 -4.39 0.62
C THR A 293 3.98 -5.62 1.09
N ARG A 294 2.84 -5.41 1.78
CA ARG A 294 1.94 -6.49 2.18
C ARG A 294 1.37 -7.25 1.00
N LEU A 295 0.95 -6.59 -0.07
CA LEU A 295 0.47 -7.27 -1.28
C LEU A 295 1.57 -8.17 -1.87
N ARG A 296 2.82 -7.71 -1.93
CA ARG A 296 3.93 -8.42 -2.57
C ARG A 296 4.49 -9.57 -1.74
N GLN A 297 4.64 -9.36 -0.44
CA GLN A 297 5.24 -10.34 0.47
C GLN A 297 4.19 -11.21 1.16
N GLY A 298 2.96 -10.70 1.26
CA GLY A 298 1.87 -11.28 2.01
C GLY A 298 0.78 -11.93 1.15
N TRP A 299 1.04 -12.20 -0.12
CA TRP A 299 0.06 -12.83 -1.03
C TRP A 299 -0.18 -14.32 -0.68
N HIS A 300 -1.43 -14.78 -0.73
CA HIS A 300 -1.82 -16.17 -0.45
C HIS A 300 -2.45 -16.87 -1.63
N LEU A 301 -3.12 -16.13 -2.51
CA LEU A 301 -3.83 -16.71 -3.64
C LEU A 301 -2.87 -17.08 -4.78
N LEU A 302 -2.10 -18.16 -4.62
CA LEU A 302 -1.15 -18.65 -5.62
C LEU A 302 -1.81 -19.62 -6.61
N THR A 303 -1.31 -19.64 -7.84
CA THR A 303 -1.65 -20.66 -8.83
C THR A 303 -0.83 -21.93 -8.56
N PRO A 304 -1.31 -23.13 -8.98
CA PRO A 304 -0.54 -24.36 -8.82
C PRO A 304 0.88 -24.31 -9.41
N ASP A 305 1.06 -23.59 -10.52
CA ASP A 305 2.37 -23.40 -11.15
C ASP A 305 3.29 -22.53 -10.29
N GLU A 306 2.76 -21.45 -9.69
CA GLU A 306 3.50 -20.61 -8.74
C GLU A 306 3.84 -21.38 -7.45
N GLU A 307 2.92 -22.19 -6.92
CA GLU A 307 3.17 -23.05 -5.76
C GLU A 307 4.28 -24.07 -6.05
N LEU A 308 4.26 -24.69 -7.23
CA LEU A 308 5.29 -25.62 -7.67
C LEU A 308 6.66 -24.94 -7.80
N ALA A 309 6.71 -23.77 -8.45
CA ALA A 309 7.93 -22.99 -8.57
C ALA A 309 8.50 -22.61 -7.19
N HIS A 310 7.63 -22.24 -6.25
CA HIS A 310 8.03 -21.92 -4.88
C HIS A 310 8.60 -23.15 -4.16
N ALA A 311 7.93 -24.30 -4.25
CA ALA A 311 8.38 -25.55 -3.66
C ALA A 311 9.75 -25.98 -4.23
N GLN A 312 9.97 -25.84 -5.54
CA GLN A 312 11.26 -26.14 -6.19
C GLN A 312 12.38 -25.21 -5.70
N ALA A 313 12.10 -23.90 -5.58
CA ALA A 313 13.04 -22.93 -5.05
C ALA A 313 13.43 -23.25 -3.59
N MET A 314 12.45 -23.67 -2.78
CA MET A 314 12.68 -24.09 -1.40
C MET A 314 13.55 -25.35 -1.29
N VAL A 315 13.24 -26.40 -2.06
CA VAL A 315 14.06 -27.63 -2.10
C VAL A 315 15.50 -27.30 -2.47
N THR A 316 15.69 -26.43 -3.47
CA THR A 316 17.02 -25.96 -3.89
C THR A 316 17.74 -25.23 -2.76
N ARG A 317 17.04 -24.37 -2.00
CA ARG A 317 17.61 -23.65 -0.86
C ARG A 317 18.02 -24.60 0.26
N TYR A 318 17.19 -25.58 0.60
CA TYR A 318 17.51 -26.57 1.63
C TYR A 318 18.65 -27.50 1.21
N ALA A 319 18.70 -27.91 -0.06
CA ALA A 319 19.83 -28.67 -0.59
C ALA A 319 21.15 -27.91 -0.41
N LYS A 320 21.19 -26.63 -0.80
CA LYS A 320 22.37 -25.76 -0.60
C LYS A 320 22.74 -25.59 0.87
N ALA A 321 21.74 -25.45 1.75
CA ALA A 321 21.99 -25.34 3.19
C ALA A 321 22.59 -26.64 3.76
N LEU A 322 22.12 -27.79 3.30
CA LEU A 322 22.64 -29.09 3.70
C LEU A 322 24.10 -29.27 3.21
N GLU A 323 24.38 -28.94 1.95
CA GLU A 323 25.75 -28.97 1.40
C GLU A 323 26.70 -28.07 2.21
N ALA A 324 26.27 -26.86 2.57
CA ALA A 324 27.05 -25.96 3.40
C ALA A 324 27.31 -26.51 4.82
N MET A 325 26.31 -27.18 5.41
CA MET A 325 26.48 -27.86 6.70
C MET A 325 27.46 -29.03 6.60
N THR A 326 27.38 -29.83 5.55
CA THR A 326 28.33 -30.94 5.30
C THR A 326 29.75 -30.41 5.15
N ALA A 327 29.96 -29.37 4.33
CA ALA A 327 31.28 -28.76 4.17
C ALA A 327 31.82 -28.20 5.50
N SER A 328 30.97 -27.58 6.32
CA SER A 328 31.36 -27.12 7.66
C SER A 328 31.78 -28.27 8.57
N CYS A 329 31.05 -29.40 8.57
CA CYS A 329 31.41 -30.60 9.31
C CYS A 329 32.75 -31.18 8.87
N ASP A 330 33.04 -31.19 7.57
CA ASP A 330 34.31 -31.68 7.04
C ASP A 330 35.47 -30.78 7.47
N LEU A 331 35.30 -29.44 7.42
CA LEU A 331 36.28 -28.50 7.95
C LEU A 331 36.55 -28.69 9.45
N TYR A 332 35.51 -28.96 10.25
CA TYR A 332 35.68 -29.28 11.68
C TYR A 332 36.44 -30.59 11.89
N ARG A 333 36.21 -31.60 11.05
CA ARG A 333 36.94 -32.88 11.10
C ARG A 333 38.42 -32.66 10.79
N GLU A 334 38.73 -31.97 9.69
CA GLU A 334 40.11 -31.66 9.29
C GLU A 334 40.85 -30.85 10.36
N ALA A 335 40.17 -29.87 10.98
CA ALA A 335 40.74 -29.09 12.08
C ALA A 335 41.01 -29.94 13.33
N ALA A 336 40.12 -30.88 13.67
CA ALA A 336 40.30 -31.79 14.80
C ALA A 336 41.45 -32.78 14.55
N GLU A 337 41.55 -33.33 13.34
CA GLU A 337 42.65 -34.21 12.92
C GLU A 337 44.00 -33.47 12.98
N SER A 338 44.07 -32.25 12.42
CA SER A 338 45.27 -31.40 12.47
C SER A 338 45.69 -31.07 13.92
N ALA A 339 44.73 -30.84 14.82
CA ALA A 339 45.02 -30.59 16.23
C ALA A 339 45.55 -31.84 16.95
N LEU A 340 45.03 -33.03 16.61
CA LEU A 340 45.54 -34.30 17.13
C LEU A 340 46.95 -34.58 16.62
N GLU A 341 47.24 -34.30 15.35
CA GLU A 341 48.58 -34.41 14.77
C GLU A 341 49.57 -33.48 15.49
N ALA A 342 49.21 -32.21 15.70
CA ALA A 342 50.05 -31.26 16.44
C ALA A 342 50.31 -31.69 17.90
N LEU A 343 49.31 -32.28 18.57
CA LEU A 343 49.48 -32.84 19.92
C LEU A 343 50.39 -34.09 19.92
N ALA A 344 50.27 -34.94 18.91
CA ALA A 344 51.11 -36.12 18.76
C ALA A 344 52.57 -35.73 18.47
N GLU A 345 52.82 -34.72 17.64
CA GLU A 345 54.17 -34.18 17.39
C GLU A 345 54.77 -33.56 18.67
N ALA A 346 53.98 -32.81 19.44
CA ALA A 346 54.43 -32.22 20.70
C ALA A 346 54.74 -33.28 21.79
N THR A 347 54.14 -34.46 21.71
CA THR A 347 54.32 -35.55 22.68
C THR A 347 55.31 -36.62 22.21
N GLY A 348 55.50 -36.76 20.89
CA GLY A 348 56.40 -37.72 20.25
C GLY A 348 57.85 -37.25 20.08
N GLY A 349 58.14 -35.98 20.36
CA GLY A 349 59.50 -35.47 20.52
C GLY A 349 60.03 -35.77 21.91
N ASP A 350 60.93 -36.75 22.03
CA ASP A 350 61.56 -37.14 23.29
C ASP A 350 62.44 -35.99 23.83
N GLY A 351 62.05 -35.39 24.96
CA GLY A 351 62.80 -34.28 25.56
C GLY A 351 62.17 -33.52 26.74
N ALA A 352 61.76 -34.23 27.80
CA ALA A 352 61.55 -33.75 29.18
C ALA A 352 60.49 -32.64 29.47
N PRO A 353 59.77 -32.71 30.62
CA PRO A 353 58.81 -31.68 30.99
C PRO A 353 59.55 -30.42 31.42
N ARG A 354 59.56 -29.40 30.55
CA ARG A 354 59.87 -28.04 30.97
C ARG A 354 58.63 -27.42 31.61
N THR A 355 58.64 -27.33 32.93
CA THR A 355 57.80 -26.40 33.69
C THR A 355 58.09 -24.98 33.20
N ALA A 356 57.20 -24.43 32.38
CA ALA A 356 57.15 -23.00 32.11
C ALA A 356 56.31 -22.32 33.19
N SER A 357 56.95 -21.45 33.98
CA SER A 357 56.29 -20.52 34.89
C SER A 357 55.46 -19.49 34.12
N PRO A 358 54.43 -18.88 34.74
CA PRO A 358 53.40 -18.11 34.05
C PRO A 358 53.92 -16.73 33.67
N ALA A 359 53.86 -16.41 32.38
CA ALA A 359 54.04 -15.05 31.87
C ALA A 359 52.91 -14.73 30.88
N THR A 360 51.88 -14.06 31.41
CA THR A 360 51.03 -13.05 30.75
C THR A 360 50.84 -13.22 29.23
N ALA A 361 49.89 -14.06 28.84
CA ALA A 361 49.20 -13.92 27.56
C ALA A 361 47.93 -13.10 27.82
N LYS A 362 47.79 -11.98 27.12
CA LYS A 362 46.57 -11.17 27.08
C LYS A 362 45.36 -12.07 26.82
N GLU A 363 44.30 -11.83 27.58
CA GLU A 363 42.96 -12.39 27.32
C GLU A 363 42.46 -11.94 25.95
N ASP A 364 42.77 -12.71 24.92
CA ASP A 364 42.02 -12.64 23.67
C ASP A 364 40.73 -13.46 23.84
N ALA A 365 39.63 -12.73 23.69
CA ALA A 365 38.28 -13.17 23.96
C ALA A 365 37.93 -14.48 23.24
N SER A 366 37.40 -15.44 24.00
CA SER A 366 36.94 -16.73 23.50
C SER A 366 36.00 -16.58 22.28
N PRO A 367 36.25 -17.28 21.16
CA PRO A 367 35.45 -17.23 19.92
C PRO A 367 33.98 -17.64 20.10
N TRP A 368 33.67 -18.31 21.22
CA TRP A 368 32.34 -18.78 21.59
C TRP A 368 31.31 -17.67 21.79
N LYS A 369 31.72 -16.45 22.18
CA LYS A 369 30.78 -15.32 22.34
C LYS A 369 30.33 -14.70 21.01
N ALA A 370 31.08 -14.91 19.93
CA ALA A 370 30.71 -14.44 18.59
C ALA A 370 29.66 -15.36 17.93
N LEU A 371 29.82 -16.68 18.09
CA LEU A 371 28.90 -17.69 17.54
C LEU A 371 27.55 -17.76 18.27
N ALA A 372 27.53 -17.52 19.60
CA ALA A 372 26.27 -17.45 20.35
C ALA A 372 25.41 -16.23 19.95
N LYS A 373 26.03 -15.14 19.48
CA LYS A 373 25.32 -13.95 18.98
C LYS A 373 24.72 -14.15 17.59
N THR A 374 25.28 -15.02 16.76
CA THR A 374 24.75 -15.33 15.43
C THR A 374 23.64 -16.38 15.45
N LEU A 375 23.65 -17.29 16.44
CA LEU A 375 22.64 -18.34 16.59
C LEU A 375 21.43 -17.93 17.47
N GLY A 376 21.53 -16.85 18.25
CA GLY A 376 20.42 -16.31 19.05
C GLY A 376 19.34 -15.55 18.28
N ARG A 377 19.39 -15.53 16.93
CA ARG A 377 18.41 -14.84 16.06
C ARG A 377 17.47 -15.80 15.30
N PHE A 378 17.20 -16.98 15.86
CA PHE A 378 16.09 -17.83 15.44
C PHE A 378 14.96 -17.76 16.48
N PRO A 379 13.80 -17.14 16.18
CA PRO A 379 12.63 -17.25 17.04
C PRO A 379 12.03 -18.64 16.86
N GLY A 380 12.30 -19.52 17.83
CA GLY A 380 11.67 -20.83 17.95
C GLY A 380 10.27 -20.71 18.55
N SER A 381 9.34 -21.40 17.90
CA SER A 381 7.98 -21.73 18.32
C SER A 381 7.86 -22.07 19.81
N SER A 382 7.01 -21.36 20.54
CA SER A 382 6.54 -21.74 21.87
C SER A 382 5.34 -22.68 21.77
N SER A 383 5.42 -23.84 22.42
CA SER A 383 4.26 -24.63 22.85
C SER A 383 4.60 -25.31 24.19
N PRO A 384 3.62 -25.86 24.93
CA PRO A 384 2.97 -25.20 26.06
C PRO A 384 3.40 -25.83 27.40
N ARG A 385 3.13 -25.16 28.52
CA ARG A 385 3.23 -25.79 29.85
C ARG A 385 1.88 -25.80 30.57
N ARG A 386 1.66 -26.96 31.19
CA ARG A 386 0.59 -27.42 32.06
C ARG A 386 0.17 -26.43 33.14
#